data_AF-A0A960YTM3-F1
#
_entry.id   AF-A0A960YTM3-F1
#
_cell.length_a   1.000
_cell.length_b   1.000
_cell.length_c   1.000
_cell.angle_alpha   90.00
_cell.angle_beta   90.00
_cell.angle_gamma   90.00
#
_symmetry.space_group_name_H-M   'P 1'
#
loop_
_entity.id
_entity.type
_entity.pdbx_description
1 polymer ?
#
loop_
_entity_poly.entity_id
_entity_poly.type
_entity_poly.pdbx_seq_one_letter_code
_entity_poly.pdbx_strand_id
1 'polypeptide(L)'
;MYTIDRNTYRVSFPNAFLQGIIQVSMRTLVILLASASAFACAGSFPETNWEQIYIANLVTLEPTRSDTAPPVSQQTPDSVSSLAFWYKADALGLANNSAVGSWTDASGNGRHAVNATGAEQPVYQTGILNAKPALYFDGTDDYLQNNDVAYTQMTYVAVAKMTTSWNPAWGTFGYRMNVLAQYGDNPQNASQVYFNWAEVSGAGKSTVTLRTTVEGYSAIYAGSEINQNQWYLLIGTYDGQYSRFFLDGTLTKESDLTPGSVRNASIGFSIGRHTATSGNTHQHRFQGYIPEILFYTKALSTAERQGLECYLSLKYNLTVPQGCY
;
A
#
# COMPACT_ATOMS: atom_id res chain seq x y z
N MET A 1 16.52 36.42 20.35
CA MET A 1 15.31 35.57 20.25
C MET A 1 14.52 36.00 19.03
N TYR A 2 14.56 35.20 17.95
CA TYR A 2 13.55 35.26 16.88
C TYR A 2 13.29 33.83 16.42
N THR A 3 12.02 33.45 16.45
CA THR A 3 11.46 32.18 15.99
C THR A 3 11.46 32.18 14.46
N ILE A 4 11.97 31.11 13.84
CA ILE A 4 11.97 30.93 12.38
C ILE A 4 10.74 30.10 12.02
N ASP A 5 9.80 30.70 11.29
CA ASP A 5 8.64 30.00 10.75
C ASP A 5 8.96 29.40 9.37
N ARG A 6 8.40 28.22 9.08
CA ARG A 6 8.67 27.46 7.85
C ARG A 6 7.99 28.14 6.66
N ASN A 7 8.71 28.24 5.55
CA ASN A 7 8.29 28.67 4.20
C ASN A 7 8.52 30.14 3.77
N THR A 8 9.42 30.89 4.40
CA THR A 8 9.85 32.19 3.82
C THR A 8 11.38 32.28 3.73
N TYR A 9 11.94 32.16 2.51
CA TYR A 9 13.35 32.47 2.27
C TYR A 9 13.46 33.97 1.96
N ARG A 10 14.08 34.75 2.86
CA ARG A 10 14.47 36.13 2.56
C ARG A 10 15.87 36.13 1.96
N VAL A 11 15.99 36.62 0.72
CA VAL A 11 17.28 36.93 0.09
C VAL A 11 17.48 38.44 0.19
N SER A 12 18.59 38.88 0.78
CA SER A 12 18.97 40.30 0.85
C SER A 12 20.13 40.56 -0.09
N PHE A 13 19.98 41.54 -0.99
CA PHE A 13 21.03 41.99 -1.89
C PHE A 13 21.69 43.26 -1.35
N PRO A 14 23.01 43.47 -1.53
CA PRO A 14 23.72 44.59 -0.90
C PRO A 14 23.42 45.98 -1.50
N ASN A 15 22.76 46.05 -2.67
CA ASN A 15 22.45 47.30 -3.36
C ASN A 15 21.01 47.29 -3.88
N ALA A 16 20.34 48.42 -3.72
CA ALA A 16 18.90 48.60 -3.80
C ALA A 16 18.27 48.46 -5.21
N PHE A 17 16.95 48.24 -5.20
CA PHE A 17 15.97 48.26 -6.31
C PHE A 17 15.83 47.01 -7.19
N LEU A 18 15.37 45.91 -6.59
CA LEU A 18 14.66 44.84 -7.30
C LEU A 18 13.45 44.41 -6.46
N GLN A 19 12.23 44.52 -7.00
CA GLN A 19 11.05 43.84 -6.46
C GLN A 19 10.62 42.79 -7.49
N GLY A 20 10.52 41.53 -7.06
CA GLY A 20 10.04 40.41 -7.88
C GLY A 20 9.16 39.47 -7.06
N ILE A 21 8.17 38.87 -7.71
CA ILE A 21 7.28 37.86 -7.12
C ILE A 21 7.93 36.49 -7.33
N ILE A 22 8.09 35.72 -6.24
CA ILE A 22 8.60 34.35 -6.27
C ILE A 22 7.40 33.40 -6.38
N GLN A 23 7.32 32.61 -7.45
CA GLN A 23 6.38 31.50 -7.53
C GLN A 23 7.18 30.19 -7.54
N VAL A 24 7.04 29.40 -6.48
CA VAL A 24 7.73 28.11 -6.33
C VAL A 24 6.84 27.02 -6.91
N SER A 25 7.28 26.41 -8.02
CA SER A 25 6.78 25.11 -8.46
C SER A 25 7.87 24.07 -8.23
N MET A 26 7.46 22.92 -7.69
CA MET A 26 8.33 21.89 -7.14
C MET A 26 9.46 21.53 -8.12
N ARG A 27 10.70 21.79 -7.68
CA ARG A 27 12.00 21.34 -8.21
C ARG A 27 12.81 22.27 -9.11
N THR A 28 12.34 23.48 -9.46
CA THR A 28 13.21 24.47 -10.15
C THR A 28 12.97 25.88 -9.63
N LEU A 29 14.02 26.52 -9.10
CA LEU A 29 14.01 27.96 -8.80
C LEU A 29 14.30 28.72 -10.11
N VAL A 30 13.29 29.33 -10.71
CA VAL A 30 13.45 30.22 -11.87
C VAL A 30 13.39 31.66 -11.37
N ILE A 31 14.50 32.39 -11.44
CA ILE A 31 14.55 33.82 -11.13
C ILE A 31 14.45 34.59 -12.44
N LEU A 32 13.30 35.19 -12.72
CA LEU A 32 13.13 36.14 -13.83
C LEU A 32 13.54 37.52 -13.35
N LEU A 33 14.67 38.04 -13.87
CA LEU A 33 15.09 39.43 -13.68
C LEU A 33 14.62 40.25 -14.88
N ALA A 34 13.74 41.22 -14.67
CA ALA A 34 13.45 42.26 -15.65
C ALA A 34 14.11 43.56 -15.18
N SER A 35 15.01 44.13 -15.97
CA SER A 35 15.55 45.47 -15.71
C SER A 35 14.56 46.51 -16.23
N ALA A 36 14.02 47.35 -15.35
CA ALA A 36 13.26 48.52 -15.75
C ALA A 36 14.23 49.64 -16.15
N SER A 37 14.28 50.00 -17.43
CA SER A 37 14.90 51.24 -17.88
C SER A 37 13.90 52.10 -18.65
N ALA A 38 13.59 53.23 -18.02
CA ALA A 38 13.15 54.52 -18.57
C ALA A 38 11.71 54.66 -19.12
N PHE A 39 10.90 55.40 -18.35
CA PHE A 39 9.81 56.24 -18.86
C PHE A 39 10.39 57.47 -19.59
N ALA A 40 10.04 57.68 -20.85
CA ALA A 40 10.03 58.99 -21.50
C ALA A 40 9.02 59.00 -22.67
N CYS A 41 8.32 60.12 -22.82
CA CYS A 41 7.13 60.34 -23.63
C CYS A 41 7.27 60.12 -25.16
N ALA A 42 6.08 59.92 -25.76
CA ALA A 42 5.67 60.18 -27.14
C ALA A 42 5.87 59.08 -28.19
N GLY A 43 4.76 58.79 -28.91
CA GLY A 43 4.78 58.17 -30.24
C GLY A 43 4.40 56.69 -30.26
N SER A 44 3.33 56.40 -30.99
CA SER A 44 2.94 55.05 -31.45
C SER A 44 4.12 54.26 -32.00
N PHE A 45 4.32 53.01 -31.57
CA PHE A 45 5.23 52.07 -32.22
C PHE A 45 4.46 50.99 -32.99
N PRO A 46 4.80 50.75 -34.27
CA PRO A 46 4.29 49.61 -35.03
C PRO A 46 5.01 48.31 -34.62
N GLU A 47 4.34 47.18 -34.83
CA GLU A 47 4.90 45.85 -34.63
C GLU A 47 6.17 45.67 -35.47
N THR A 48 7.33 45.55 -34.82
CA THR A 48 8.48 44.70 -35.14
C THR A 48 9.69 45.18 -34.33
N ASN A 49 10.26 44.31 -33.48
CA ASN A 49 11.71 44.03 -33.37
C ASN A 49 12.01 43.19 -32.12
N TRP A 50 12.81 42.15 -32.33
CA TRP A 50 13.23 41.14 -31.38
C TRP A 50 14.35 41.67 -30.48
N GLU A 51 14.20 41.58 -29.14
CA GLU A 51 15.32 41.76 -28.21
C GLU A 51 15.79 40.41 -27.66
N GLN A 52 17.08 40.12 -27.87
CA GLN A 52 17.80 38.98 -27.31
C GLN A 52 17.91 39.12 -25.78
N ILE A 53 17.29 38.18 -25.06
CA ILE A 53 17.49 38.02 -23.62
C ILE A 53 18.85 37.35 -23.41
N TYR A 54 19.82 38.09 -22.85
CA TYR A 54 21.08 37.53 -22.36
C TYR A 54 20.81 36.74 -21.06
N ILE A 55 20.87 35.41 -21.13
CA ILE A 55 20.83 34.55 -19.94
C ILE A 55 22.21 34.63 -19.27
N ALA A 56 22.35 35.49 -18.27
CA ALA A 56 23.53 35.54 -17.43
C ALA A 56 23.54 34.34 -16.46
N ASN A 57 24.55 33.48 -16.61
CA ASN A 57 25.04 32.47 -15.65
C ASN A 57 23.99 31.80 -14.75
N LEU A 58 23.54 30.62 -15.18
CA LEU A 58 22.82 29.68 -14.34
C LEU A 58 23.78 29.14 -13.25
N VAL A 59 23.80 29.75 -12.07
CA VAL A 59 24.46 29.14 -10.89
C VAL A 59 23.49 28.12 -10.32
N THR A 60 23.67 26.85 -10.68
CA THR A 60 23.06 25.72 -9.98
C THR A 60 23.68 25.62 -8.59
N LEU A 61 23.00 26.18 -7.58
CA LEU A 61 23.27 25.82 -6.20
C LEU A 61 22.65 24.43 -5.97
N GLU A 62 23.47 23.38 -6.05
CA GLU A 62 23.04 22.07 -5.58
C GLU A 62 22.83 22.15 -4.06
N PRO A 63 21.65 21.76 -3.53
CA PRO A 63 21.47 21.69 -2.10
C PRO A 63 22.37 20.58 -1.54
N THR A 64 23.39 20.94 -0.75
CA THR A 64 24.29 19.98 -0.08
C THR A 64 23.68 19.35 1.17
N ARG A 65 22.35 19.37 1.32
CA ARG A 65 21.67 18.69 2.42
C ARG A 65 21.18 17.34 1.89
N SER A 66 21.61 16.26 2.53
CA SER A 66 21.02 14.93 2.32
C SER A 66 19.51 15.04 2.59
N ASP A 67 18.73 15.00 1.51
CA ASP A 67 17.28 15.17 1.47
C ASP A 67 16.53 13.90 1.92
N THR A 68 17.10 13.12 2.85
CA THR A 68 16.37 12.01 3.43
C THR A 68 15.37 12.56 4.45
N ALA A 69 14.09 12.24 4.24
CA ALA A 69 13.04 12.53 5.22
C ALA A 69 13.47 12.01 6.61
N PRO A 70 13.11 12.69 7.71
CA PRO A 70 13.45 12.23 9.04
C PRO A 70 12.94 10.80 9.24
N PRO A 71 13.69 9.95 9.95
CA PRO A 71 13.29 8.57 10.16
C PRO A 71 11.97 8.50 10.93
N VAL A 72 11.19 7.47 10.66
CA VAL A 72 9.87 7.22 11.25
C VAL A 72 10.02 6.21 12.38
N SER A 73 9.43 6.51 13.53
CA SER A 73 9.38 5.57 14.64
C SER A 73 8.35 4.48 14.33
N GLN A 74 8.73 3.23 14.55
CA GLN A 74 7.78 2.11 14.43
C GLN A 74 6.59 2.26 15.38
N GLN A 75 5.43 1.80 14.94
CA GLN A 75 4.23 1.67 15.77
C GLN A 75 3.82 0.21 15.84
N THR A 76 3.58 -0.30 17.05
CA THR A 76 3.02 -1.65 17.17
C THR A 76 1.56 -1.64 16.70
N PRO A 77 1.07 -2.72 16.11
CA PRO A 77 -0.29 -2.75 15.57
C PRO A 77 -1.41 -2.35 16.52
N ASP A 78 -1.30 -2.81 17.76
CA ASP A 78 -2.25 -2.55 18.85
C ASP A 78 -2.19 -1.11 19.39
N SER A 79 -1.12 -0.36 19.10
CA SER A 79 -1.03 1.07 19.43
C SER A 79 -1.83 1.97 18.48
N VAL A 80 -2.22 1.45 17.30
CA VAL A 80 -3.02 2.16 16.31
C VAL A 80 -4.49 1.80 16.50
N SER A 81 -5.36 2.82 16.61
CA SER A 81 -6.79 2.59 16.88
C SER A 81 -7.50 1.84 15.74
N SER A 82 -8.63 1.23 16.06
CA SER A 82 -9.50 0.53 15.08
C SER A 82 -8.88 -0.73 14.47
N LEU A 83 -7.87 -1.32 15.11
CA LEU A 83 -7.40 -2.66 14.79
C LEU A 83 -8.52 -3.67 15.05
N ALA A 84 -8.94 -4.40 14.03
CA ALA A 84 -10.03 -5.37 14.13
C ALA A 84 -9.51 -6.77 14.46
N PHE A 85 -8.45 -7.20 13.79
CA PHE A 85 -7.79 -8.48 14.04
C PHE A 85 -6.32 -8.40 13.63
N TRP A 86 -5.51 -9.21 14.29
CA TRP A 86 -4.08 -9.29 14.06
C TRP A 86 -3.59 -10.73 14.24
N TYR A 87 -3.04 -11.31 13.18
CA TYR A 87 -2.50 -12.66 13.20
C TYR A 87 -1.01 -12.62 12.89
N LYS A 88 -0.21 -13.21 13.77
CA LYS A 88 1.25 -13.31 13.61
C LYS A 88 1.72 -14.71 13.91
N ALA A 89 2.46 -15.32 12.99
CA ALA A 89 2.85 -16.72 13.11
C ALA A 89 3.81 -16.91 14.31
N ASP A 90 4.63 -15.91 14.61
CA ASP A 90 5.60 -15.95 15.72
C ASP A 90 4.98 -15.95 17.12
N ALA A 91 3.66 -15.78 17.25
CA ALA A 91 2.93 -15.99 18.50
C ALA A 91 2.48 -17.44 18.73
N LEU A 92 2.50 -18.31 17.70
CA LEU A 92 1.93 -19.65 17.80
C LEU A 92 2.84 -20.64 18.53
N GLY A 93 4.17 -20.50 18.41
CA GLY A 93 5.13 -21.33 19.16
C GLY A 93 5.05 -22.85 18.86
N LEU A 94 4.59 -23.24 17.66
CA LEU A 94 4.39 -24.64 17.29
C LEU A 94 5.69 -25.30 16.80
N ALA A 95 5.68 -26.63 16.69
CA ALA A 95 6.76 -27.37 16.03
C ALA A 95 6.71 -27.18 14.51
N ASN A 96 7.86 -27.21 13.85
CA ASN A 96 7.93 -27.11 12.39
C ASN A 96 7.09 -28.20 11.70
N ASN A 97 6.34 -27.80 10.66
CA ASN A 97 5.37 -28.61 9.91
C ASN A 97 4.11 -29.03 10.69
N SER A 98 3.81 -28.41 11.83
CA SER A 98 2.52 -28.66 12.52
C SER A 98 1.37 -28.03 11.74
N ALA A 99 0.27 -28.76 11.56
CA ALA A 99 -0.98 -28.20 11.04
C ALA A 99 -1.54 -27.14 12.00
N VAL A 100 -2.10 -26.07 11.45
CA VAL A 100 -2.62 -24.93 12.22
C VAL A 100 -4.13 -24.84 12.02
N GLY A 101 -4.87 -25.38 12.99
CA GLY A 101 -6.34 -25.26 13.04
C GLY A 101 -6.85 -23.96 13.65
N SER A 102 -5.99 -23.18 14.30
CA SER A 102 -6.34 -21.87 14.83
C SER A 102 -5.15 -20.92 14.79
N TRP A 103 -5.37 -19.72 14.26
CA TRP A 103 -4.45 -18.61 14.36
C TRP A 103 -5.02 -17.58 15.33
N THR A 104 -4.43 -17.53 16.53
CA THR A 104 -4.87 -16.67 17.62
C THR A 104 -4.76 -15.19 17.24
N ASP A 105 -5.80 -14.45 17.58
CA ASP A 105 -5.92 -13.01 17.35
C ASP A 105 -5.17 -12.25 18.46
N ALA A 106 -4.13 -11.53 18.07
CA ALA A 106 -3.29 -10.72 18.95
C ALA A 106 -3.83 -9.29 19.16
N SER A 107 -4.92 -8.91 18.49
CA SER A 107 -5.51 -7.56 18.64
C SER A 107 -6.25 -7.33 19.95
N GLY A 108 -6.58 -8.41 20.68
CA GLY A 108 -7.41 -8.36 21.88
C GLY A 108 -8.92 -8.43 21.64
N ASN A 109 -9.36 -8.52 20.37
CA ASN A 109 -10.79 -8.55 20.02
C ASN A 109 -11.40 -9.96 19.96
N GLY A 110 -10.62 -11.01 20.22
CA GLY A 110 -11.10 -12.39 20.26
C GLY A 110 -11.53 -12.95 18.91
N ARG A 111 -11.05 -12.38 17.80
CA ARG A 111 -11.44 -12.77 16.44
C ARG A 111 -10.48 -13.82 15.87
N HIS A 112 -10.34 -14.95 16.55
CA HIS A 112 -9.44 -16.02 16.10
C HIS A 112 -9.86 -16.53 14.71
N ALA A 113 -8.88 -16.80 13.84
CA ALA A 113 -9.13 -17.48 12.58
C ALA A 113 -9.00 -18.99 12.79
N VAL A 114 -9.96 -19.77 12.33
CA VAL A 114 -10.04 -21.22 12.62
C VAL A 114 -10.35 -22.05 11.38
N ASN A 115 -9.94 -23.32 11.43
CA ASN A 115 -10.41 -24.38 10.55
C ASN A 115 -10.36 -25.71 11.30
N ALA A 116 -11.49 -26.43 11.33
CA ALA A 116 -11.61 -27.72 12.04
C ALA A 116 -11.12 -28.92 11.21
N THR A 117 -11.01 -28.78 9.89
CA THR A 117 -10.66 -29.88 8.98
C THR A 117 -9.15 -29.94 8.78
N GLY A 118 -8.49 -30.94 9.37
CA GLY A 118 -7.02 -31.05 9.34
C GLY A 118 -6.38 -31.08 7.95
N ALA A 119 -7.06 -31.63 6.95
CA ALA A 119 -6.57 -31.66 5.56
C ALA A 119 -6.58 -30.28 4.88
N GLU A 120 -7.37 -29.34 5.38
CA GLU A 120 -7.55 -27.98 4.83
C GLU A 120 -6.82 -26.93 5.71
N GLN A 121 -5.89 -27.36 6.57
CA GLN A 121 -5.18 -26.48 7.50
C GLN A 121 -3.79 -26.13 6.95
N PRO A 122 -3.41 -24.83 6.95
CA PRO A 122 -2.04 -24.47 6.62
C PRO A 122 -1.07 -25.06 7.65
N VAL A 123 0.20 -25.17 7.25
CA VAL A 123 1.26 -25.70 8.12
C VAL A 123 2.17 -24.60 8.64
N TYR A 124 2.52 -24.68 9.92
CA TYR A 124 3.46 -23.78 10.57
C TYR A 124 4.89 -24.15 10.17
N GLN A 125 5.64 -23.20 9.61
CA GLN A 125 7.06 -23.41 9.30
C GLN A 125 7.96 -22.40 10.01
N THR A 126 9.06 -22.87 10.58
CA THR A 126 10.02 -22.07 11.35
C THR A 126 11.13 -21.50 10.48
N GLY A 127 11.65 -20.31 10.83
CA GLY A 127 12.86 -19.76 10.20
C GLY A 127 12.68 -19.29 8.75
N ILE A 128 11.47 -18.93 8.36
CA ILE A 128 11.06 -18.67 6.97
C ILE A 128 11.41 -17.25 6.49
N LEU A 129 11.24 -16.23 7.33
CA LEU A 129 11.56 -14.84 6.99
C LEU A 129 12.25 -14.17 8.17
N ASN A 130 13.50 -13.74 7.99
CA ASN A 130 14.31 -13.13 9.04
C ASN A 130 14.32 -13.94 10.35
N ALA A 131 14.53 -15.26 10.23
CA ALA A 131 14.46 -16.24 11.32
C ALA A 131 13.09 -16.35 12.04
N LYS A 132 12.05 -15.67 11.56
CA LYS A 132 10.68 -15.78 12.06
C LYS A 132 9.89 -16.85 11.29
N PRO A 133 8.92 -17.51 11.96
CA PRO A 133 8.05 -18.47 11.31
C PRO A 133 7.03 -17.80 10.37
N ALA A 134 6.43 -18.61 9.50
CA ALA A 134 5.28 -18.25 8.68
C ALA A 134 4.31 -19.43 8.58
N LEU A 135 3.04 -19.16 8.25
CA LEU A 135 2.13 -20.19 7.80
C LEU A 135 2.32 -20.43 6.30
N TYR A 136 2.47 -21.69 5.92
CA TYR A 136 2.51 -22.13 4.52
C TYR A 136 1.15 -22.69 4.12
N PHE A 137 0.66 -22.24 2.98
CA PHE A 137 -0.55 -22.72 2.31
C PHE A 137 -0.14 -23.44 1.03
N ASP A 138 -0.70 -24.61 0.79
CA ASP A 138 -0.24 -25.51 -0.26
C ASP A 138 -0.87 -25.26 -1.65
N GLY A 139 -1.92 -24.44 -1.72
CA GLY A 139 -2.68 -24.14 -2.94
C GLY A 139 -3.78 -25.15 -3.29
N THR A 140 -4.03 -26.15 -2.45
CA THR A 140 -5.00 -27.24 -2.71
C THR A 140 -6.33 -27.01 -2.04
N ASP A 141 -6.35 -26.69 -0.76
CA ASP A 141 -7.58 -26.45 0.02
C ASP A 141 -7.36 -25.64 1.32
N ASP A 142 -6.11 -25.40 1.72
CA ASP A 142 -5.73 -24.70 2.95
C ASP A 142 -6.42 -23.34 3.17
N TYR A 143 -6.98 -23.15 4.37
CA TYR A 143 -7.49 -21.86 4.83
C TYR A 143 -7.70 -21.76 6.33
N LEU A 144 -7.88 -20.53 6.78
CA LEU A 144 -8.43 -20.18 8.10
C LEU A 144 -9.47 -19.09 7.93
N GLN A 145 -10.53 -19.08 8.76
CA GLN A 145 -11.57 -18.05 8.69
C GLN A 145 -11.90 -17.50 10.07
N ASN A 146 -12.07 -16.19 10.18
CA ASN A 146 -12.49 -15.52 11.42
C ASN A 146 -13.97 -15.15 11.42
N ASN A 147 -14.44 -14.47 12.47
CA ASN A 147 -15.79 -13.94 12.54
C ASN A 147 -15.92 -12.59 11.80
N ASP A 148 -17.13 -12.29 11.31
CA ASP A 148 -17.44 -11.06 10.57
C ASP A 148 -17.11 -9.78 11.36
N VAL A 149 -16.66 -8.76 10.62
CA VAL A 149 -16.31 -7.43 11.12
C VAL A 149 -17.06 -6.42 10.27
N ALA A 150 -17.80 -5.51 10.91
CA ALA A 150 -18.43 -4.38 10.23
C ALA A 150 -17.42 -3.25 10.00
N TYR A 151 -17.41 -2.70 8.79
CA TYR A 151 -16.57 -1.57 8.41
C TYR A 151 -17.13 -0.86 7.17
N THR A 152 -16.87 0.43 7.05
CA THR A 152 -17.22 1.27 5.88
C THR A 152 -15.98 1.87 5.22
N GLN A 153 -14.85 1.86 5.93
CA GLN A 153 -13.50 2.19 5.50
C GLN A 153 -12.58 1.08 5.98
N MET A 154 -11.38 0.94 5.40
CA MET A 154 -10.49 -0.12 5.82
C MET A 154 -9.01 0.16 5.55
N THR A 155 -8.18 -0.55 6.29
CA THR A 155 -6.77 -0.79 5.94
C THR A 155 -6.46 -2.26 6.06
N TYR A 156 -6.08 -2.86 4.95
CA TYR A 156 -5.50 -4.18 4.87
C TYR A 156 -3.98 -4.09 5.01
N VAL A 157 -3.37 -4.97 5.80
CA VAL A 157 -1.91 -5.11 5.87
C VAL A 157 -1.56 -6.60 5.88
N ALA A 158 -0.60 -7.00 5.06
CA ALA A 158 0.02 -8.32 5.19
C ALA A 158 1.45 -8.34 4.71
N VAL A 159 2.22 -9.25 5.29
CA VAL A 159 3.46 -9.73 4.70
C VAL A 159 3.15 -11.07 4.06
N ALA A 160 3.46 -11.22 2.77
CA ALA A 160 3.17 -12.45 2.05
C ALA A 160 4.17 -12.71 0.92
N LYS A 161 4.32 -14.00 0.58
CA LYS A 161 5.12 -14.47 -0.56
C LYS A 161 4.37 -15.56 -1.30
N MET A 162 4.14 -15.35 -2.58
CA MET A 162 3.61 -16.33 -3.52
C MET A 162 4.75 -17.23 -4.05
N THR A 163 4.54 -18.55 -4.08
CA THR A 163 5.54 -19.53 -4.57
C THR A 163 5.25 -20.07 -5.98
N THR A 164 4.05 -19.82 -6.52
CA THR A 164 3.72 -20.09 -7.92
C THR A 164 2.93 -18.94 -8.51
N SER A 165 3.16 -18.57 -9.77
CA SER A 165 2.26 -17.65 -10.48
C SER A 165 1.19 -18.35 -11.30
N TRP A 166 1.32 -19.67 -11.52
CA TRP A 166 0.50 -20.39 -12.47
C TRP A 166 0.51 -21.87 -12.14
N ASN A 167 -0.65 -22.49 -12.18
CA ASN A 167 -0.71 -23.94 -12.19
C ASN A 167 -1.66 -24.41 -13.31
N PRO A 168 -1.17 -25.29 -14.21
CA PRO A 168 -1.90 -25.69 -15.41
C PRO A 168 -3.20 -26.47 -15.12
N ALA A 169 -3.38 -26.97 -13.90
CA ALA A 169 -4.61 -27.65 -13.49
C ALA A 169 -5.83 -26.71 -13.35
N TRP A 170 -5.63 -25.38 -13.37
CA TRP A 170 -6.66 -24.40 -12.95
C TRP A 170 -7.28 -23.58 -14.10
N GLY A 171 -6.90 -23.82 -15.36
CA GLY A 171 -7.51 -23.20 -16.55
C GLY A 171 -7.10 -21.75 -16.86
N THR A 172 -7.38 -21.28 -18.08
CA THR A 172 -6.79 -20.08 -18.70
C THR A 172 -7.39 -18.73 -18.25
N PHE A 173 -8.45 -18.71 -17.43
CA PHE A 173 -9.10 -17.46 -17.02
C PHE A 173 -8.58 -16.95 -15.66
N GLY A 174 -7.70 -15.94 -15.71
CA GLY A 174 -7.38 -14.99 -14.63
C GLY A 174 -7.44 -15.55 -13.20
N TYR A 175 -6.46 -16.38 -12.84
CA TYR A 175 -6.43 -17.07 -11.56
C TYR A 175 -5.96 -16.17 -10.42
N ARG A 176 -6.78 -16.05 -9.38
CA ARG A 176 -6.49 -15.29 -8.16
C ARG A 176 -6.08 -16.21 -7.02
N MET A 177 -5.08 -15.80 -6.25
CA MET A 177 -4.61 -16.46 -5.05
C MET A 177 -4.84 -15.52 -3.86
N ASN A 178 -5.90 -15.78 -3.09
CA ASN A 178 -6.32 -14.87 -2.02
C ASN A 178 -5.45 -14.99 -0.78
N VAL A 179 -4.78 -13.90 -0.42
CA VAL A 179 -4.08 -13.79 0.87
C VAL A 179 -5.13 -13.62 1.97
N LEU A 180 -6.02 -12.64 1.79
CA LEU A 180 -7.17 -12.38 2.65
C LEU A 180 -8.35 -11.96 1.78
N ALA A 181 -9.52 -12.55 2.03
CA ALA A 181 -10.74 -12.26 1.31
C ALA A 181 -11.96 -12.26 2.23
N GLN A 182 -12.82 -11.27 2.05
CA GLN A 182 -14.21 -11.29 2.46
C GLN A 182 -15.05 -11.15 1.20
N TYR A 183 -15.60 -12.25 0.72
CA TYR A 183 -16.29 -12.33 -0.56
C TYR A 183 -17.52 -13.21 -0.44
N GLY A 184 -18.71 -12.61 -0.53
CA GLY A 184 -19.98 -13.34 -0.45
C GLY A 184 -20.47 -13.87 -1.78
N ASP A 185 -21.63 -14.54 -1.77
CA ASP A 185 -22.27 -15.05 -3.00
C ASP A 185 -22.54 -13.95 -4.02
N ASN A 186 -22.84 -12.74 -3.56
CA ASN A 186 -22.91 -11.58 -4.44
C ASN A 186 -21.50 -11.05 -4.71
N PRO A 187 -20.99 -11.14 -5.95
CA PRO A 187 -19.68 -10.59 -6.32
C PRO A 187 -19.57 -9.07 -6.12
N GLN A 188 -20.68 -8.38 -5.88
CA GLN A 188 -20.73 -6.95 -5.56
C GLN A 188 -20.55 -6.68 -4.04
N ASN A 189 -20.21 -7.68 -3.25
CA ASN A 189 -19.87 -7.55 -1.83
C ASN A 189 -18.49 -8.19 -1.61
N ALA A 190 -17.44 -7.57 -2.14
CA ALA A 190 -16.10 -8.15 -2.13
C ALA A 190 -15.05 -7.16 -1.63
N SER A 191 -14.29 -7.58 -0.62
CA SER A 191 -13.04 -6.95 -0.21
C SER A 191 -11.97 -8.03 -0.15
N GLN A 192 -10.94 -7.92 -0.97
CA GLN A 192 -9.91 -8.95 -1.04
C GLN A 192 -8.57 -8.37 -1.49
N VAL A 193 -7.51 -9.04 -1.11
CA VAL A 193 -6.17 -8.85 -1.65
C VAL A 193 -5.63 -10.18 -2.10
N TYR A 194 -5.23 -10.22 -3.35
CA TYR A 194 -4.83 -11.45 -4.00
C TYR A 194 -3.65 -11.22 -4.91
N PHE A 195 -2.84 -12.26 -5.04
CA PHE A 195 -1.94 -12.38 -6.17
C PHE A 195 -2.74 -12.87 -7.36
N ASN A 196 -2.42 -12.39 -8.55
CA ASN A 196 -3.07 -12.81 -9.78
C ASN A 196 -2.06 -12.87 -10.90
N TRP A 197 -2.28 -13.79 -11.81
CA TRP A 197 -1.55 -13.85 -13.05
C TRP A 197 -2.47 -13.49 -14.21
N ALA A 198 -2.03 -12.55 -15.04
CA ALA A 198 -2.71 -12.18 -16.26
C ALA A 198 -1.77 -12.39 -17.45
N GLU A 199 -2.25 -13.08 -18.49
CA GLU A 199 -1.62 -12.98 -19.81
C GLU A 199 -1.85 -11.56 -20.33
N VAL A 200 -0.82 -10.72 -20.22
CA VAL A 200 -0.82 -9.43 -20.91
C VAL A 200 0.13 -9.57 -22.07
N SER A 201 -0.43 -9.67 -23.29
CA SER A 201 0.34 -9.61 -24.55
C SER A 201 1.50 -10.61 -24.66
N GLY A 202 1.27 -11.88 -24.33
CA GLY A 202 2.24 -12.97 -24.57
C GLY A 202 3.37 -13.09 -23.53
N ALA A 203 3.45 -12.19 -22.55
CA ALA A 203 4.29 -12.35 -21.36
C ALA A 203 3.38 -12.45 -20.13
N GLY A 204 3.36 -13.61 -19.47
CA GLY A 204 2.59 -13.80 -18.26
C GLY A 204 3.10 -12.91 -17.13
N LYS A 205 2.31 -11.92 -16.70
CA LYS A 205 2.71 -11.00 -15.63
C LYS A 205 2.02 -11.37 -14.33
N SER A 206 2.81 -11.45 -13.27
CA SER A 206 2.29 -11.59 -11.90
C SER A 206 1.97 -10.21 -11.35
N THR A 207 0.83 -10.12 -10.67
CA THR A 207 0.33 -8.90 -10.05
C THR A 207 -0.13 -9.20 -8.63
N VAL A 208 -0.16 -8.17 -7.80
CA VAL A 208 -0.91 -8.18 -6.54
C VAL A 208 -1.96 -7.08 -6.62
N THR A 209 -3.18 -7.39 -6.22
CA THR A 209 -4.34 -6.49 -6.40
C THR A 209 -5.17 -6.47 -5.14
N LEU A 210 -5.46 -5.27 -4.66
CA LEU A 210 -6.58 -4.95 -3.79
C LEU A 210 -7.83 -4.77 -4.64
N ARG A 211 -8.89 -5.50 -4.31
CA ARG A 211 -10.24 -5.26 -4.81
C ARG A 211 -11.12 -4.83 -3.66
N THR A 212 -11.85 -3.74 -3.87
CA THR A 212 -12.83 -3.19 -2.93
C THR A 212 -14.14 -2.94 -3.66
N THR A 213 -15.26 -3.40 -3.15
CA THR A 213 -16.58 -2.98 -3.65
C THR A 213 -17.17 -1.87 -2.78
N VAL A 214 -17.68 -0.83 -3.44
CA VAL A 214 -18.22 0.38 -2.82
C VAL A 214 -19.65 0.59 -3.31
N GLU A 215 -20.51 1.17 -2.49
CA GLU A 215 -21.86 1.58 -2.89
C GLU A 215 -21.85 2.39 -4.19
N GLY A 216 -22.69 2.00 -5.16
CA GLY A 216 -22.73 2.63 -6.49
C GLY A 216 -21.71 2.08 -7.50
N TYR A 217 -20.79 1.20 -7.09
CA TYR A 217 -19.73 0.66 -7.96
C TYR A 217 -19.65 -0.87 -7.88
N SER A 218 -19.31 -1.52 -8.99
CA SER A 218 -19.20 -2.99 -9.03
C SER A 218 -17.92 -3.51 -8.36
N ALA A 219 -16.78 -2.86 -8.61
CA ALA A 219 -15.49 -3.12 -7.97
C ALA A 219 -14.48 -2.01 -8.31
N ILE A 220 -13.61 -1.68 -7.37
CA ILE A 220 -12.44 -0.82 -7.53
C ILE A 220 -11.21 -1.72 -7.40
N TYR A 221 -10.26 -1.57 -8.31
CA TYR A 221 -9.02 -2.34 -8.32
C TYR A 221 -7.82 -1.42 -8.16
N ALA A 222 -6.94 -1.76 -7.22
CA ALA A 222 -5.66 -1.09 -7.04
C ALA A 222 -4.57 -2.15 -6.92
N GLY A 223 -3.56 -2.13 -7.79
CA GLY A 223 -2.57 -3.21 -7.85
C GLY A 223 -1.26 -2.80 -8.52
N SER A 224 -0.29 -3.70 -8.43
CA SER A 224 1.06 -3.53 -8.97
C SER A 224 1.56 -4.83 -9.60
N GLU A 225 2.44 -4.70 -10.59
CA GLU A 225 3.24 -5.82 -11.08
C GLU A 225 4.25 -6.26 -10.01
N ILE A 226 4.53 -7.56 -9.96
CA ILE A 226 5.43 -8.18 -9.00
C ILE A 226 6.21 -9.33 -9.65
N ASN A 227 7.34 -9.66 -9.02
CA ASN A 227 8.07 -10.90 -9.28
C ASN A 227 7.55 -12.05 -8.41
N GLN A 228 7.71 -13.27 -8.92
CA GLN A 228 7.41 -14.49 -8.18
C GLN A 228 8.46 -14.76 -7.10
N ASN A 229 8.09 -15.55 -6.10
CA ASN A 229 9.01 -16.06 -5.08
C ASN A 229 9.71 -14.95 -4.26
N GLN A 230 9.12 -13.76 -4.21
CA GLN A 230 9.58 -12.59 -3.45
C GLN A 230 8.65 -12.31 -2.27
N TRP A 231 9.21 -11.74 -1.22
CA TRP A 231 8.47 -11.23 -0.07
C TRP A 231 7.97 -9.82 -0.35
N TYR A 232 6.73 -9.56 0.01
CA TYR A 232 6.13 -8.24 -0.14
C TYR A 232 5.45 -7.81 1.14
N LEU A 233 5.55 -6.52 1.43
CA LEU A 233 4.67 -5.81 2.34
C LEU A 233 3.52 -5.21 1.53
N LEU A 234 2.31 -5.72 1.79
CA LEU A 234 1.08 -5.36 1.08
C LEU A 234 0.23 -4.47 1.98
N ILE A 235 -0.06 -3.24 1.56
CA ILE A 235 -0.98 -2.37 2.28
C ILE A 235 -2.03 -1.81 1.32
N GLY A 236 -3.30 -2.04 1.64
CA GLY A 236 -4.44 -1.53 0.88
C GLY A 236 -5.33 -0.67 1.76
N THR A 237 -5.70 0.53 1.33
CA THR A 237 -6.60 1.41 2.10
C THR A 237 -7.81 1.81 1.29
N TYR A 238 -8.95 2.00 1.95
CA TYR A 238 -10.08 2.74 1.41
C TYR A 238 -10.61 3.72 2.45
N ASP A 239 -10.58 5.02 2.12
CA ASP A 239 -10.90 6.13 3.03
C ASP A 239 -12.32 6.69 2.85
N GLY A 240 -13.20 5.97 2.12
CA GLY A 240 -14.53 6.45 1.78
C GLY A 240 -14.57 7.27 0.48
N GLN A 241 -13.42 7.51 -0.16
CA GLN A 241 -13.30 8.25 -1.42
C GLN A 241 -12.35 7.55 -2.41
N TYR A 242 -11.19 7.11 -1.94
CA TYR A 242 -10.12 6.56 -2.76
C TYR A 242 -9.69 5.19 -2.25
N SER A 243 -9.52 4.26 -3.18
CA SER A 243 -8.80 3.01 -2.93
C SER A 243 -7.32 3.23 -3.27
N ARG A 244 -6.42 2.96 -2.33
CA ARG A 244 -4.98 3.08 -2.52
C ARG A 244 -4.29 1.76 -2.21
N PHE A 245 -3.27 1.47 -3.00
CA PHE A 245 -2.44 0.29 -2.80
C PHE A 245 -0.97 0.68 -2.71
N PHE A 246 -0.35 0.25 -1.63
CA PHE A 246 1.06 0.44 -1.33
C PHE A 246 1.75 -0.93 -1.38
N LEU A 247 2.82 -1.00 -2.16
CA LEU A 247 3.69 -2.16 -2.25
C LEU A 247 5.05 -1.76 -1.68
N ASP A 248 5.52 -2.49 -0.66
CA ASP A 248 6.80 -2.23 0.01
C ASP A 248 6.94 -0.76 0.45
N GLY A 249 5.84 -0.20 0.99
CA GLY A 249 5.75 1.18 1.46
C GLY A 249 5.59 2.26 0.38
N THR A 250 5.64 1.90 -0.89
CA THR A 250 5.46 2.83 -2.02
C THR A 250 4.03 2.80 -2.55
N LEU A 251 3.39 3.96 -2.70
CA LEU A 251 2.09 4.07 -3.36
C LEU A 251 2.23 3.69 -4.84
N THR A 252 1.65 2.56 -5.25
CA THR A 252 1.72 2.07 -6.63
C THR A 252 0.44 2.36 -7.40
N LYS A 253 -0.70 2.47 -6.70
CA LYS A 253 -1.98 2.75 -7.33
C LYS A 253 -2.91 3.53 -6.42
N GLU A 254 -3.62 4.47 -7.01
CA GLU A 254 -4.78 5.16 -6.46
C GLU A 254 -5.92 5.04 -7.48
N SER A 255 -7.14 4.85 -7.00
CA SER A 255 -8.34 4.85 -7.83
C SER A 255 -8.77 6.26 -8.20
N ASP A 256 -9.67 6.38 -9.18
CA ASP A 256 -10.44 7.61 -9.33
C ASP A 256 -11.31 7.86 -8.09
N LEU A 257 -11.79 9.11 -7.94
CA LEU A 257 -12.71 9.50 -6.88
C LEU A 257 -13.97 8.62 -6.93
N THR A 258 -14.14 7.80 -5.90
CA THR A 258 -15.18 6.78 -5.79
C THR A 258 -15.81 6.84 -4.40
N PRO A 259 -16.62 7.87 -4.12
CA PRO A 259 -17.16 8.10 -2.79
C PRO A 259 -18.27 7.10 -2.46
N GLY A 260 -18.26 6.61 -1.22
CA GLY A 260 -19.31 5.70 -0.73
C GLY A 260 -18.84 4.84 0.43
N SER A 261 -19.71 3.97 0.91
CA SER A 261 -19.35 2.97 1.92
C SER A 261 -18.86 1.69 1.27
N VAL A 262 -17.90 1.00 1.89
CA VAL A 262 -17.56 -0.36 1.49
C VAL A 262 -18.76 -1.28 1.68
N ARG A 263 -19.07 -2.06 0.63
CA ARG A 263 -20.03 -3.16 0.69
C ARG A 263 -19.32 -4.43 1.10
N ASN A 264 -19.38 -4.77 2.38
CA ASN A 264 -18.89 -6.05 2.89
C ASN A 264 -19.93 -7.17 2.66
N ALA A 265 -19.46 -8.42 2.69
CA ALA A 265 -20.34 -9.58 2.53
C ALA A 265 -21.02 -10.06 3.81
N SER A 266 -20.79 -9.36 4.93
CA SER A 266 -21.29 -9.75 6.27
C SER A 266 -20.95 -11.20 6.64
N ILE A 267 -19.72 -11.60 6.31
CA ILE A 267 -19.15 -12.92 6.58
C ILE A 267 -17.72 -12.75 7.09
N GLY A 268 -17.18 -13.77 7.74
CA GLY A 268 -15.77 -13.79 8.14
C GLY A 268 -14.79 -13.60 6.99
N PHE A 269 -13.64 -13.00 7.27
CA PHE A 269 -12.50 -12.99 6.37
C PHE A 269 -11.86 -14.39 6.32
N SER A 270 -11.68 -14.91 5.11
CA SER A 270 -10.91 -16.10 4.81
C SER A 270 -9.47 -15.73 4.51
N ILE A 271 -8.53 -16.44 5.12
CA ILE A 271 -7.08 -16.36 4.87
C ILE A 271 -6.71 -17.55 4.00
N GLY A 272 -5.91 -17.33 2.95
CA GLY A 272 -5.38 -18.40 2.10
C GLY A 272 -6.34 -18.95 1.03
N ARG A 273 -7.58 -18.47 1.00
CA ARG A 273 -8.53 -18.78 -0.08
C ARG A 273 -9.61 -17.73 -0.22
N HIS A 274 -10.37 -17.82 -1.31
CA HIS A 274 -11.65 -17.13 -1.43
C HIS A 274 -12.67 -17.70 -0.43
N THR A 275 -13.46 -16.83 0.22
CA THR A 275 -14.50 -17.26 1.15
C THR A 275 -15.50 -18.18 0.44
N ALA A 276 -15.60 -19.44 0.84
CA ALA A 276 -16.52 -20.38 0.23
C ALA A 276 -17.95 -20.04 0.66
N THR A 277 -18.77 -19.61 -0.29
CA THR A 277 -20.23 -19.51 -0.12
C THR A 277 -20.91 -20.42 -1.17
N SER A 278 -22.15 -20.84 -0.88
CA SER A 278 -22.82 -21.90 -1.63
C SER A 278 -22.94 -21.57 -3.11
N GLY A 279 -22.29 -22.37 -3.96
CA GLY A 279 -22.38 -22.27 -5.41
C GLY A 279 -21.18 -21.62 -6.11
N ASN A 280 -20.18 -21.12 -5.37
CA ASN A 280 -18.97 -20.55 -5.96
C ASN A 280 -17.88 -21.63 -6.13
N THR A 281 -17.57 -21.96 -7.38
CA THR A 281 -16.54 -22.94 -7.77
C THR A 281 -15.16 -22.32 -8.00
N HIS A 282 -14.97 -21.01 -7.75
CA HIS A 282 -13.69 -20.36 -7.96
C HIS A 282 -12.66 -20.83 -6.94
N GLN A 283 -11.74 -21.68 -7.41
CA GLN A 283 -10.67 -22.29 -6.63
C GLN A 283 -9.52 -21.30 -6.39
N HIS A 284 -9.79 -20.13 -5.79
CA HIS A 284 -8.78 -19.06 -5.60
C HIS A 284 -7.88 -19.30 -4.39
N ARG A 285 -7.08 -20.35 -4.45
CA ARG A 285 -6.32 -20.87 -3.32
C ARG A 285 -4.93 -20.31 -3.32
N PHE A 286 -4.49 -19.85 -2.17
CA PHE A 286 -3.17 -19.30 -2.01
C PHE A 286 -2.15 -20.42 -1.86
N GLN A 287 -1.10 -20.36 -2.67
CA GLN A 287 0.09 -21.17 -2.50
C GLN A 287 1.27 -20.26 -2.13
N GLY A 288 1.78 -20.41 -0.92
CA GLY A 288 2.89 -19.63 -0.43
C GLY A 288 2.87 -19.38 1.07
N TYR A 289 3.54 -18.31 1.48
CA TYR A 289 3.79 -18.04 2.89
C TYR A 289 3.16 -16.74 3.36
N ILE A 290 2.60 -16.77 4.57
CA ILE A 290 2.04 -15.61 5.27
C ILE A 290 2.54 -15.61 6.72
N PRO A 291 3.50 -14.74 7.09
CA PRO A 291 3.92 -14.60 8.47
C PRO A 291 3.03 -13.69 9.31
N GLU A 292 2.40 -12.66 8.74
CA GLU A 292 1.61 -11.68 9.50
C GLU A 292 0.50 -11.01 8.65
N ILE A 293 -0.70 -10.89 9.23
CA ILE A 293 -1.87 -10.20 8.66
C ILE A 293 -2.47 -9.27 9.71
N LEU A 294 -2.87 -8.08 9.28
CA LEU A 294 -3.61 -7.11 10.09
C LEU A 294 -4.75 -6.50 9.28
N PHE A 295 -5.80 -6.11 9.98
CA PHE A 295 -6.91 -5.38 9.39
C PHE A 295 -7.42 -4.30 10.34
N TYR A 296 -7.60 -3.09 9.81
CA TYR A 296 -8.18 -1.96 10.52
C TYR A 296 -9.51 -1.58 9.88
N THR A 297 -10.50 -1.21 10.69
CA THR A 297 -11.82 -0.73 10.23
C THR A 297 -11.82 0.77 9.90
N LYS A 298 -10.63 1.35 9.68
CA LYS A 298 -10.40 2.73 9.26
C LYS A 298 -9.33 2.76 8.17
N ALA A 299 -9.33 3.81 7.35
CA ALA A 299 -8.14 4.16 6.57
C ALA A 299 -7.08 4.77 7.50
N LEU A 300 -5.89 4.19 7.54
CA LEU A 300 -4.78 4.72 8.32
C LEU A 300 -4.27 6.04 7.71
N SER A 301 -3.91 6.98 8.56
CA SER A 301 -3.16 8.16 8.13
C SER A 301 -1.77 7.77 7.62
N THR A 302 -1.11 8.68 6.88
CA THR A 302 0.26 8.46 6.40
C THR A 302 1.23 8.13 7.54
N ALA A 303 1.12 8.83 8.67
CA ALA A 303 2.01 8.60 9.82
C ALA A 303 1.78 7.22 10.45
N GLU A 304 0.52 6.83 10.65
CA GLU A 304 0.17 5.50 11.19
C GLU A 304 0.62 4.38 10.25
N ARG A 305 0.34 4.52 8.95
CA ARG A 305 0.79 3.55 7.93
C ARG A 305 2.30 3.41 7.93
N GLN A 306 3.06 4.52 7.91
CA GLN A 306 4.52 4.47 7.90
C GLN A 306 5.09 3.88 9.21
N GLY A 307 4.45 4.13 10.35
CA GLY A 307 4.79 3.50 11.62
C GLY A 307 4.64 1.97 11.58
N LEU A 308 3.53 1.47 11.00
CA LEU A 308 3.32 0.02 10.81
C LEU A 308 4.28 -0.59 9.78
N GLU A 309 4.56 0.14 8.70
CA GLU A 309 5.56 -0.25 7.71
C GLU A 309 6.93 -0.42 8.37
N CYS A 310 7.31 0.50 9.26
CA CYS A 310 8.54 0.38 10.02
C CYS A 310 8.53 -0.80 11.01
N TYR A 311 7.43 -1.05 11.69
CA TYR A 311 7.30 -2.23 12.56
C TYR A 311 7.52 -3.54 11.76
N LEU A 312 6.86 -3.71 10.61
CA LEU A 312 7.01 -4.91 9.78
C LEU A 312 8.38 -4.97 9.07
N SER A 313 8.90 -3.82 8.63
CA SER A 313 10.23 -3.71 8.01
C SER A 313 11.32 -4.16 8.98
N LEU A 314 11.34 -3.64 10.21
CA LEU A 314 12.32 -4.01 11.22
C LEU A 314 12.16 -5.47 11.66
N LYS A 315 10.92 -5.94 11.81
CA LYS A 315 10.64 -7.32 12.21
C LYS A 315 11.09 -8.35 11.17
N TYR A 316 10.83 -8.09 9.90
CA TYR A 316 11.04 -9.05 8.81
C TYR A 316 12.21 -8.72 7.88
N ASN A 317 12.97 -7.68 8.19
CA ASN A 317 14.06 -7.17 7.35
C ASN A 317 13.59 -6.86 5.92
N LEU A 318 12.45 -6.20 5.79
CA LEU A 318 11.89 -5.75 4.51
C LEU A 318 12.31 -4.31 4.22
N THR A 319 12.50 -3.98 2.94
CA THR A 319 12.86 -2.62 2.53
C THR A 319 11.60 -1.76 2.38
N VAL A 320 11.62 -0.57 2.96
CA VAL A 320 10.60 0.48 2.78
C VAL A 320 11.31 1.82 2.49
N PRO A 321 10.65 2.80 1.82
CA PRO A 321 11.32 4.01 1.36
C PRO A 321 11.72 4.98 2.47
N GLN A 322 11.00 4.97 3.61
CA GLN A 322 11.37 5.74 4.79
C GLN A 322 12.45 5.05 5.63
N GLY A 323 13.28 5.84 6.31
CA GLY A 323 14.13 5.30 7.37
C GLY A 323 13.30 4.88 8.58
N CYS A 324 13.62 3.75 9.19
CA CYS A 324 12.87 3.17 10.32
C CYS A 324 13.76 2.97 11.54
N TYR A 325 13.19 3.23 12.74
CA TYR A 325 13.82 2.95 14.03
C TYR A 325 12.78 2.57 15.10
#